data_AF-A0A9N8JDT8-F1
#
_entry.id   AF-A0A9N8JDT8-F1
#
_cell.length_a   1.000
_cell.length_b   1.000
_cell.length_c   1.000
_cell.angle_alpha   90.00
_cell.angle_beta   90.00
_cell.angle_gamma   90.00
#
_symmetry.space_group_name_H-M   'P 1'
#
loop_
_entity.id
_entity.type
_entity.pdbx_description
1 polymer ?
#
loop_
_entity_poly.entity_id
_entity_poly.type
_entity_poly.pdbx_seq_one_letter_code
_entity_poly.pdbx_strand_id
1 'polypeptide(L)'
;MALAALPYHEPGIVTILIQASFLLVLNGINWVLDNAIYCGLVGQILIGVAWGTPGAIWLSEEVQDTVMQLGYLGLILIVYEGK
;
A
#
# COMPACT_ATOMS: atom_id res chain seq x y z
N MET A 1 5.46 6.13 33.73
CA MET A 1 4.09 5.95 33.23
C MET A 1 4.15 4.83 32.23
N ALA A 2 3.66 3.63 32.59
CA ALA A 2 3.79 2.46 31.73
C ALA A 2 3.05 2.75 30.42
N LEU A 3 3.78 2.73 29.30
CA LEU A 3 3.23 2.77 27.95
C LEU A 3 2.43 1.47 27.79
N ALA A 4 1.15 1.51 28.15
CA ALA A 4 0.24 0.42 27.88
C ALA A 4 0.26 0.20 26.36
N ALA A 5 0.60 -1.01 25.93
CA ALA A 5 0.53 -1.40 24.54
C ALA A 5 -0.84 -0.98 23.97
N LEU A 6 -0.86 -0.54 22.71
CA LEU A 6 -2.12 -0.22 22.00
C LEU A 6 -3.09 -1.39 22.22
N PRO A 7 -4.29 -1.15 22.77
CA PRO A 7 -5.27 -2.20 22.99
C PRO A 7 -5.54 -2.91 21.66
N TYR A 8 -5.31 -4.23 21.62
CA TYR A 8 -5.58 -5.01 20.43
C TYR A 8 -7.09 -4.94 20.13
N HIS A 9 -7.43 -4.30 19.03
CA HIS A 9 -8.74 -4.41 18.42
C HIS A 9 -8.62 -5.42 17.29
N GLU A 10 -9.36 -6.52 17.38
CA GLU A 10 -9.45 -7.48 16.30
C GLU A 10 -10.14 -6.79 15.11
N PRO A 11 -9.43 -6.59 14.00
CA PRO A 11 -10.05 -6.01 12.81
C PRO A 11 -11.07 -7.00 12.25
N GLY A 12 -12.14 -6.48 11.66
CA GLY A 12 -13.14 -7.31 11.00
C GLY A 12 -12.51 -8.15 9.88
N ILE A 13 -13.02 -9.38 9.70
CA ILE A 13 -12.54 -10.31 8.67
C ILE A 13 -12.52 -9.68 7.27
N VAL A 14 -13.49 -8.82 6.95
CA VAL A 14 -13.58 -8.12 5.67
C VAL A 14 -12.38 -7.20 5.45
N THR A 15 -11.94 -6.46 6.47
CA THR A 15 -10.76 -5.58 6.39
C THR A 15 -9.51 -6.38 6.10
N ILE A 16 -9.32 -7.51 6.79
CA ILE A 16 -8.19 -8.41 6.55
C ILE A 16 -8.20 -8.96 5.13
N LEU A 17 -9.36 -9.38 4.62
CA LEU A 17 -9.49 -9.87 3.24
C LEU A 17 -9.15 -8.78 2.22
N ILE A 18 -9.63 -7.56 2.43
CA ILE A 18 -9.32 -6.43 1.55
C ILE A 18 -7.82 -6.16 1.55
N GLN A 19 -7.19 -6.05 2.73
CA GLN A 19 -5.75 -5.81 2.86
C GLN A 19 -4.93 -6.94 2.25
N ALA A 20 -5.30 -8.20 2.50
CA ALA A 20 -4.65 -9.36 1.91
C ALA A 20 -4.79 -9.37 0.38
N SER A 21 -5.99 -9.07 -0.14
CA SER A 21 -6.22 -8.99 -1.58
C SER A 21 -5.39 -7.89 -2.23
N PHE A 22 -5.29 -6.72 -1.59
CA PHE A 22 -4.49 -5.60 -2.05
C PHE A 22 -3.02 -6.00 -2.14
N LEU A 23 -2.46 -6.60 -1.08
CA LEU A 23 -1.07 -7.03 -1.06
C LEU A 23 -0.76 -8.12 -2.08
N LEU A 24 -1.62 -9.14 -2.19
CA LEU A 24 -1.44 -10.24 -3.14
C LEU A 24 -1.51 -9.76 -4.58
N VAL A 25 -2.51 -8.94 -4.91
CA VAL A 25 -2.67 -8.38 -6.25
C VAL A 25 -1.51 -7.45 -6.60
N LEU A 26 -1.11 -6.58 -5.68
CA LEU A 26 -0.01 -5.63 -5.90
C LEU A 26 1.32 -6.36 -6.17
N ASN A 27 1.64 -7.40 -5.40
CA ASN A 27 2.84 -8.20 -5.63
C ASN A 27 2.74 -9.04 -6.90
N GLY A 28 1.61 -9.70 -7.15
CA GLY A 28 1.40 -10.52 -8.33
C GLY A 28 1.50 -9.71 -9.62
N ILE A 29 0.85 -8.55 -9.67
CA ILE A 29 0.87 -7.66 -10.84
C ILE A 29 2.23 -7.02 -11.03
N ASN A 30 2.92 -6.63 -9.95
CA ASN A 30 4.28 -6.13 -10.06
C ASN A 30 5.20 -7.17 -10.71
N TRP A 31 5.15 -8.43 -10.24
CA TRP A 31 5.93 -9.52 -10.84
C TRP A 31 5.57 -9.76 -12.31
N VAL A 32 4.27 -9.81 -12.65
CA VAL A 32 3.83 -10.02 -14.04
C VAL A 32 4.31 -8.89 -14.95
N LEU A 33 4.14 -7.63 -14.54
CA LEU A 33 4.48 -6.46 -15.37
C LEU A 33 5.97 -6.20 -15.47
N ASP A 34 6.74 -6.54 -14.43
CA ASP A 34 8.19 -6.46 -14.50
C ASP A 34 8.74 -7.47 -15.50
N ASN A 35 8.21 -8.70 -15.50
CA ASN A 35 8.62 -9.74 -16.45
C ASN A 35 8.11 -9.49 -17.89
N ALA A 36 6.94 -8.85 -18.05
CA ALA A 36 6.33 -8.68 -19.37
C ALA A 36 6.69 -7.35 -20.05
N ILE A 37 6.72 -6.24 -19.31
CA ILE A 37 6.76 -4.87 -19.87
C ILE A 37 7.88 -4.03 -19.23
N TYR A 38 8.65 -4.57 -18.26
CA TYR A 38 9.67 -3.83 -17.48
C TYR A 38 9.13 -2.55 -16.83
N CYS A 39 7.83 -2.52 -16.54
CA CYS A 39 7.10 -1.34 -16.07
C CYS A 39 6.33 -1.66 -14.77
N GLY A 40 6.98 -2.38 -13.85
CA GLY A 40 6.36 -2.83 -12.61
C GLY A 40 5.81 -1.68 -11.75
N LEU A 41 6.45 -0.51 -11.80
CA LEU A 41 6.05 0.67 -11.01
C LEU A 41 4.70 1.25 -11.45
N VAL A 42 4.46 1.38 -12.76
CA VAL A 42 3.18 1.92 -13.27
C VAL A 42 2.02 1.00 -12.89
N GLY A 43 2.25 -0.33 -12.94
CA GLY A 43 1.30 -1.32 -12.46
C GLY A 43 0.91 -1.13 -10.99
N GLN A 44 1.90 -0.94 -10.13
CA GLN A 44 1.66 -0.72 -8.70
C GLN A 44 0.82 0.55 -8.46
N ILE A 45 1.08 1.64 -9.20
CA ILE A 45 0.30 2.88 -9.10
C ILE A 45 -1.16 2.63 -9.50
N LEU A 46 -1.40 1.93 -10.63
CA LEU A 46 -2.76 1.63 -11.10
C LEU A 46 -3.55 0.80 -10.08
N ILE A 47 -2.91 -0.20 -9.47
CA ILE A 47 -3.55 -1.02 -8.43
C ILE A 47 -3.82 -0.22 -7.16
N GLY A 48 -2.91 0.66 -6.77
CA GLY A 48 -3.13 1.62 -5.67
C GLY A 48 -4.37 2.48 -5.90
N VAL A 49 -4.52 3.04 -7.11
CA VAL A 49 -5.70 3.84 -7.49
C VAL A 49 -6.98 3.00 -7.54
N ALA A 50 -6.90 1.75 -8.03
CA ALA A 50 -8.06 0.87 -8.16
C ALA A 50 -8.64 0.44 -6.79
N TRP A 51 -7.80 0.17 -5.79
CA TRP A 51 -8.24 -0.20 -4.44
C TRP A 51 -8.50 0.99 -3.52
N GLY A 52 -7.84 2.12 -3.75
CA GLY A 52 -7.95 3.36 -2.98
C GLY A 52 -8.87 4.40 -3.62
N THR A 53 -8.62 5.67 -3.32
CA THR A 53 -9.34 6.82 -3.88
C THR A 53 -8.65 7.28 -5.17
N PRO A 54 -9.37 7.58 -6.29
CA PRO A 54 -10.83 7.61 -6.50
C PRO A 54 -11.46 6.30 -7.02
N GLY A 55 -10.79 5.15 -6.93
CA GLY A 55 -11.28 3.88 -7.49
C GLY A 55 -12.39 3.22 -6.68
N ALA A 56 -12.12 2.02 -6.15
CA ALA A 56 -13.10 1.22 -5.42
C ALA A 56 -13.31 1.67 -3.97
N ILE A 57 -12.37 2.47 -3.42
CA ILE A 57 -12.42 2.99 -2.03
C ILE A 57 -12.59 1.84 -1.02
N TRP A 58 -11.90 0.72 -1.25
CA TRP A 58 -11.93 -0.44 -0.36
C TRP A 58 -10.93 -0.29 0.80
N LEU A 59 -9.83 0.42 0.58
CA LEU A 59 -8.86 0.74 1.62
C LEU A 59 -9.39 1.86 2.53
N SER A 60 -9.32 1.66 3.84
CA SER A 60 -9.67 2.71 4.80
C SER A 60 -8.75 3.93 4.64
N GLU A 61 -9.28 5.10 4.99
CA GLU A 61 -8.55 6.37 4.93
C GLU A 61 -7.25 6.31 5.76
N GLU A 62 -7.30 5.70 6.95
CA GLU A 62 -6.13 5.49 7.82
C GLU A 62 -4.98 4.73 7.13
N VAL A 63 -5.30 3.72 6.32
CA VAL A 63 -4.30 2.96 5.56
C VAL A 63 -3.78 3.80 4.39
N GLN A 64 -4.66 4.54 3.70
CA GLN A 64 -4.25 5.44 2.62
C GLN A 64 -3.27 6.50 3.13
N ASP A 65 -3.58 7.11 4.28
CA ASP A 65 -2.73 8.09 4.95
C ASP A 65 -1.38 7.50 5.37
N THR A 66 -1.40 6.30 5.95
CA THR A 66 -0.16 5.61 6.36
C THR A 66 0.72 5.31 5.14
N VAL A 67 0.14 4.81 4.05
CA VAL A 67 0.88 4.52 2.81
C VAL A 67 1.41 5.81 2.18
N MET A 68 0.64 6.90 2.20
CA MET A 68 1.09 8.21 1.70
C MET A 68 2.28 8.73 2.51
N GLN A 69 2.25 8.63 3.84
CA GLN A 69 3.37 9.02 4.70
C GLN A 69 4.63 8.21 4.41
N LEU A 70 4.49 6.88 4.24
CA LEU A 70 5.59 6.01 3.85
C LEU A 70 6.12 6.36 2.45
N GLY A 71 5.23 6.67 1.50
CA GLY A 71 5.59 7.12 0.15
C GLY A 71 6.38 8.43 0.18
N TYR A 72 5.94 9.40 0.98
CA TYR A 72 6.66 10.67 1.17
C TYR A 72 8.06 10.45 1.77
N LEU A 73 8.17 9.56 2.76
CA LEU A 73 9.47 9.17 3.31
C LEU A 73 10.36 8.51 2.24
N GLY A 74 9.80 7.64 1.41
CA GLY A 74 10.49 7.04 0.27
C GLY A 74 11.00 8.08 -0.73
N LEU A 75 10.21 9.11 -1.05
CA LEU A 75 10.63 10.21 -1.92
C LEU A 75 11.80 10.99 -1.32
N ILE A 76 11.77 11.29 -0.02
CA ILE A 76 12.89 11.94 0.68
C ILE A 76 14.15 11.06 0.57
N LEU A 77 14.03 9.75 0.78
CA LEU A 77 15.15 8.82 0.68
C LEU A 77 15.72 8.75 -0.74
N ILE A 78 14.87 8.74 -1.78
CA ILE A 78 15.31 8.78 -3.19
C ILE A 78 16.09 10.06 -3.47
N VAL A 79 15.60 11.21 -3.00
CA VAL A 79 16.30 12.49 -3.16
C VAL A 79 17.64 12.48 -2.42
N TYR A 80 17.71 11.85 -1.24
CA TYR A 80 18.93 11.75 -0.45
C TYR A 80 19.98 10.79 -1.04
N GLU A 81 19.56 9.62 -1.52
CA GLU A 81 20.44 8.68 -2.23
C GLU A 81 20.93 9.23 -3.57
N GLY A 82 20.23 10.23 -4.12
CA GLY A 82 20.45 10.89 -5.41
C GLY A 82 21.91 10.94 -5.87
N LYS A 83 22.29 9.95 -6.67
CA LYS A 83 23.19 10.16 -7.81
C LYS A 83 22.40 10.72 -8.98
#